data_AF-A0A2K8PLN9-F1
#
_entry.id   AF-A0A2K8PLN9-F1
#
_cell.length_a   1.000
_cell.length_b   1.000
_cell.length_c   1.000
_cell.angle_alpha   90.00
_cell.angle_beta   90.00
_cell.angle_gamma   90.00
#
_symmetry.space_group_name_H-M   'P 1'
#
loop_
_entity.id
_entity.type
_entity.pdbx_description
1 polymer ?
#
loop_
_entity_poly.entity_id
_entity_poly.type
_entity_poly.pdbx_seq_one_letter_code
_entity_poly.pdbx_strand_id
1 'polypeptide(L)' 'MPARSLEPMQNTLRPAGPARPSAAEANEAIRLLVETRVDGEWPSQAYEFLLEEWAAASRAEVCADR' A
#
# COMPACT_ATOMS: atom_id res chain seq x y z
N MET A 1 -35.05 -34.23 8.04
CA MET A 1 -34.86 -33.13 7.08
C MET A 1 -33.63 -32.34 7.49
N PRO A 2 -32.48 -32.40 6.80
CA PRO A 2 -31.37 -31.48 7.10
C PRO A 2 -31.43 -30.29 6.14
N ALA A 3 -31.76 -29.10 6.67
CA ALA A 3 -31.50 -27.86 5.97
C ALA A 3 -29.98 -27.61 6.03
N ARG A 4 -29.34 -27.71 4.87
CA ARG A 4 -27.96 -27.29 4.64
C ARG A 4 -27.89 -25.76 4.54
N SER A 5 -26.74 -25.25 4.95
CA SER A 5 -26.13 -24.00 4.46
C SER A 5 -26.79 -22.69 4.86
N LEU A 6 -26.29 -22.12 5.95
CA LEU A 6 -25.93 -20.71 6.01
C LEU A 6 -24.65 -20.60 6.84
N GLU A 7 -23.50 -20.90 6.22
CA GLU A 7 -22.25 -20.30 6.68
C GLU A 7 -22.31 -18.83 6.27
N PRO A 8 -22.42 -17.86 7.20
CA PRO A 8 -22.14 -16.49 6.82
C PRO A 8 -20.71 -16.47 6.31
N MET A 9 -20.55 -15.84 5.15
CA MET A 9 -19.26 -15.50 4.57
C MET A 9 -18.47 -14.64 5.56
N GLN A 10 -17.84 -15.30 6.53
CA GLN A 10 -16.65 -14.82 7.20
C GLN A 10 -15.52 -14.94 6.18
N ASN A 11 -15.65 -14.18 5.09
CA ASN A 11 -14.51 -13.75 4.30
C ASN A 11 -13.64 -13.04 5.32
N THR A 12 -12.64 -13.78 5.78
CA THR A 12 -11.61 -13.37 6.72
C THR A 12 -11.19 -11.97 6.31
N LEU A 13 -11.69 -10.97 7.02
CA LEU A 13 -10.99 -9.70 7.22
C LEU A 13 -9.67 -10.13 7.82
N ARG A 14 -8.71 -10.48 6.95
CA ARG A 14 -7.34 -10.74 7.35
C ARG A 14 -6.97 -9.48 8.10
N PRO A 15 -6.55 -9.57 9.37
CA PRO A 15 -6.09 -8.41 10.07
C PRO A 15 -5.00 -7.83 9.17
N ALA A 16 -5.21 -6.59 8.71
CA ALA A 16 -4.17 -5.85 8.05
C ALA A 16 -3.05 -5.77 9.08
N GLY A 17 -2.10 -6.71 9.02
CA GLY A 17 -0.81 -6.59 9.68
C GLY A 17 -0.22 -5.22 9.31
N PRO A 18 0.68 -4.67 10.15
CA PRO A 18 1.03 -3.25 10.20
C PRO A 18 0.90 -2.66 8.81
N ALA A 19 -0.19 -1.92 8.60
CA ALA A 19 -0.66 -1.60 7.26
C ALA A 19 0.49 -0.91 6.54
N ARG A 20 1.13 -1.63 5.61
CA ARG A 20 2.09 -1.00 4.72
C ARG A 20 1.38 0.20 4.10
N PRO A 21 2.08 1.33 3.95
CA PRO A 21 1.47 2.50 3.32
C PRO A 21 0.87 2.08 1.99
N SER A 22 -0.34 2.55 1.71
CA SER A 22 -0.98 2.41 0.41
C SER A 22 -0.12 3.05 -0.68
N ALA A 23 -0.35 2.68 -1.93
CA ALA A 23 0.35 3.30 -3.05
C ALA A 23 0.07 4.82 -3.10
N ALA A 24 -1.11 5.26 -2.65
CA ALA A 24 -1.44 6.68 -2.53
C ALA A 24 -0.58 7.38 -1.49
N GLU A 25 -0.44 6.81 -0.29
CA GLU A 25 0.39 7.39 0.78
C GLU A 25 1.87 7.47 0.40
N ALA A 26 2.40 6.41 -0.23
CA ALA A 26 3.77 6.42 -0.74
C ALA A 26 3.97 7.52 -1.81
N ASN A 27 2.99 7.72 -2.70
CA ASN A 27 3.04 8.79 -3.70
C ASN A 27 3.01 10.20 -3.09
N GLU A 28 2.19 10.45 -2.06
CA GLU A 28 2.19 11.74 -1.37
C GLU A 28 3.52 11.99 -0.66
N ALA A 29 4.10 10.97 -0.02
CA ALA A 29 5.43 11.08 0.58
C ALA A 29 6.51 11.43 -0.47
N ILE A 30 6.44 10.85 -1.66
CA ILE A 30 7.33 11.19 -2.78
C ILE A 30 7.15 12.66 -3.19
N ARG A 31 5.91 13.15 -3.31
CA ARG A 31 5.64 14.56 -3.65
C ARG A 31 6.21 15.51 -2.60
N LEU A 32 5.95 15.24 -1.33
CA LEU A 32 6.49 16.02 -0.23
C LEU A 32 8.01 16.03 -0.22
N LEU A 33 8.66 14.89 -0.47
CA LEU A 33 10.12 14.79 -0.56
C LEU A 33 10.67 15.69 -1.68
N VAL A 34 9.98 15.73 -2.83
CA VAL A 34 10.37 16.56 -3.98
C VAL A 34 10.09 18.05 -3.71
N GLU A 35 8.98 18.39 -3.06
CA GLU A 35 8.57 19.77 -2.76
C GLU A 35 9.39 20.42 -1.66
N THR A 36 9.80 19.64 -0.65
CA THR A 36 10.55 20.14 0.51
C THR A 36 12.06 20.26 0.27
N ARG A 37 12.56 19.86 -0.90
CA ARG A 37 13.99 20.00 -1.23
C ARG A 37 14.34 21.49 -1.37
N VAL A 38 15.28 21.98 -0.57
CA VAL A 38 15.71 23.38 -0.57
C VAL A 38 17.10 23.56 -1.19
N ASP A 39 17.94 22.52 -1.15
CA ASP A 39 19.39 22.65 -1.35
C ASP A 39 19.87 22.14 -2.73
N GLY A 40 18.96 21.81 -3.65
CA GLY A 40 19.29 21.31 -4.98
C GLY A 40 19.91 19.90 -5.03
N GLU A 41 20.26 19.33 -3.89
CA GLU A 41 20.66 17.93 -3.75
C GLU A 41 19.44 17.01 -3.84
N TRP A 42 19.58 15.93 -4.62
CA TRP A 42 18.52 14.94 -4.79
C TRP A 42 18.59 13.89 -3.68
N PRO A 43 17.53 13.71 -2.86
CA PRO A 43 17.49 12.72 -1.79
C PRO A 43 17.25 11.31 -2.37
N SER A 44 18.21 10.82 -3.14
CA SER A 44 18.16 9.54 -3.88
C SER A 44 17.75 8.36 -3.01
N GLN A 45 18.39 8.18 -1.85
CA GLN A 45 18.09 7.05 -0.95
C GLN A 45 16.64 7.08 -0.44
N ALA A 46 16.14 8.23 0.00
CA ALA A 46 14.76 8.35 0.50
C ALA A 46 13.74 8.16 -0.64
N TYR A 47 14.06 8.68 -1.83
CA TYR A 47 13.23 8.51 -3.02
C TYR A 47 13.16 7.05 -3.48
N GLU A 48 14.29 6.34 -3.54
CA GLU A 48 14.36 4.92 -3.90
C GLU A 48 13.57 4.04 -2.92
N PHE A 49 13.69 4.28 -1.61
CA PHE A 49 12.90 3.60 -0.61
C PHE A 49 11.39 3.79 -0.83
N LEU A 50 10.96 5.02 -1.08
CA LEU A 50 9.55 5.31 -1.34
C LEU A 50 9.05 4.69 -2.65
N LEU A 51 9.90 4.57 -3.68
CA LEU A 51 9.57 3.87 -4.91
C LEU A 51 9.37 2.37 -4.70
N GLU A 52 10.19 1.73 -3.86
CA GLU A 52 10.03 0.32 -3.52
C GLU A 52 8.72 0.08 -2.76
N GLU A 53 8.42 0.93 -1.78
CA GLU A 53 7.16 0.85 -1.02
C GLU A 53 5.95 1.08 -1.93
N TRP A 54 6.02 2.10 -2.81
CA TRP A 54 4.97 2.36 -3.80
C TRP A 54 4.77 1.17 -4.75
N ALA A 55 5.85 0.59 -5.26
CA ALA A 55 5.77 -0.55 -6.18
C ALA A 55 5.21 -1.80 -5.49
N ALA A 56 5.60 -2.04 -4.23
CA ALA A 56 5.08 -3.14 -3.43
C ALA A 56 3.57 -2.97 -3.17
N ALA A 57 3.14 -1.77 -2.76
CA ALA A 57 1.74 -1.45 -2.51
C ALA A 57 0.91 -1.52 -3.79
N SER A 58 1.38 -0.92 -4.89
CA SER A 58 0.69 -0.92 -6.19
C SER A 58 0.48 -2.33 -6.72
N ARG A 59 1.48 -3.21 -6.58
CA ARG A 59 1.34 -4.62 -6.97
C ARG A 59 0.36 -5.37 -6.09
N ALA A 60 0.33 -5.09 -4.79
CA ALA A 60 -0.62 -5.69 -3.87
C ALA A 60 -2.06 -5.24 -4.19
N GLU A 61 -2.28 -3.96 -4.45
CA GLU A 61 -3.57 -3.37 -4.83
C GLU A 61 -4.08 -3.96 -6.16
N VAL A 62 -3.25 -4.00 -7.21
CA VAL A 62 -3.62 -4.60 -8.50
C VAL A 62 -3.93 -6.10 -8.38
N CYS A 63 -3.25 -6.81 -7.47
CA CYS A 63 -3.51 -8.23 -7.22
C CYS A 63 -4.79 -8.43 -6.39
N ALA A 64 -5.16 -7.46 -5.53
CA ALA A 64 -6.37 -7.49 -4.72
C ALA A 64 -7.63 -7.09 -5.49
N ASP A 65 -7.50 -6.30 -6.56
CA ASP A 65 -8.58 -5.89 -7.47
C ASP A 65 -8.95 -6.97 -8.51
N ARG A 66 -8.17 -8.06 -8.59
CA ARG A 66 -8.34 -9.17 -9.53
C ARG A 66 -9.06 -10.37 -8.92
#